data_AF-M2T6N0-F1
#
_entry.id   AF-M2T6N0-F1
#
_cell.length_a   1.000
_cell.length_b   1.000
_cell.length_c   1.000
_cell.angle_alpha   90.00
_cell.angle_beta   90.00
_cell.angle_gamma   90.00
#
_symmetry.space_group_name_H-M   'P 1'
#
loop_
_entity.id
_entity.type
_entity.pdbx_description
1 polymer ?
#
loop_
_entity_poly.entity_id
_entity_poly.type
_entity_poly.pdbx_seq_one_letter_code
_entity_poly.pdbx_strand_id
1 'polypeptide(L)'
;SSEARLYTFSDETKTKLRKFRLGTSRAKDPQAVIYEIDKKTLEIRPVDGEVYSDVQSLADELPDHAPRFVLLSYPLTLNSGRLSVPYVMLYYLPITCNSEVKMLYAGAKELMRNTSEVGRIIEIDSAEDLEEIEEKLKEQP
;
A
#
# COMPACT_ATOMS: atom_id res chain seq x y z
N SER A 1 -9.51 -11.12 -13.57
CA SER A 1 -10.09 -12.11 -12.65
C SER A 1 -11.56 -11.75 -12.39
N SER A 2 -12.47 -12.72 -12.34
CA SER A 2 -13.91 -12.54 -12.10
C SER A 2 -14.23 -11.92 -10.74
N GLU A 3 -13.36 -12.11 -9.74
CA GLU A 3 -13.53 -11.60 -8.37
C GLU A 3 -13.32 -10.09 -8.23
N ALA A 4 -12.48 -9.50 -9.07
CA ALA A 4 -12.20 -8.06 -9.04
C ALA A 4 -13.45 -7.19 -9.31
N ARG A 5 -14.50 -7.77 -9.90
CA ARG A 5 -15.77 -7.07 -10.18
C ARG A 5 -16.65 -6.88 -8.95
N LEU A 6 -16.36 -7.57 -7.84
CA LEU A 6 -17.12 -7.46 -6.59
C LEU A 6 -16.71 -6.23 -5.78
N TYR A 7 -15.42 -5.86 -5.85
CA TYR A 7 -14.87 -4.77 -5.08
C TYR A 7 -15.09 -3.43 -5.78
N THR A 8 -15.28 -2.38 -4.99
CA THR A 8 -15.55 -1.05 -5.52
C THR A 8 -14.67 0.01 -4.86
N PHE A 9 -14.58 1.16 -5.54
CA PHE A 9 -14.03 2.38 -4.99
C PHE A 9 -15.07 3.48 -5.16
N SER A 10 -15.33 4.24 -4.11
CA SER A 10 -16.00 5.54 -4.24
C SER A 10 -15.18 6.49 -5.10
N ASP A 11 -15.86 7.46 -5.72
CA ASP A 11 -15.20 8.49 -6.52
C ASP A 11 -14.29 9.40 -5.68
N GLU A 12 -14.63 9.57 -4.40
CA GLU A 12 -13.74 10.22 -3.44
C GLU A 12 -12.43 9.44 -3.28
N THR A 13 -12.50 8.12 -3.07
CA THR A 13 -11.30 7.29 -2.94
C THR A 13 -10.47 7.29 -4.21
N LYS A 14 -11.08 7.17 -5.40
CA LYS A 14 -10.35 7.30 -6.69
C LYS A 14 -9.64 8.66 -6.81
N THR A 15 -10.30 9.72 -6.35
CA THR A 15 -9.72 11.07 -6.34
C THR A 15 -8.53 11.16 -5.37
N LYS A 16 -8.64 10.55 -4.18
CA LYS A 16 -7.53 10.47 -3.20
C LYS A 16 -6.34 9.70 -3.77
N LEU A 17 -6.57 8.52 -4.36
CA LEU A 17 -5.53 7.71 -5.02
C LEU A 17 -4.77 8.51 -6.07
N ARG A 18 -5.50 9.19 -6.97
CA ARG A 18 -4.89 10.02 -8.01
C ARG A 18 -4.10 11.19 -7.44
N LYS A 19 -4.67 11.90 -6.45
CA LYS A 19 -4.00 13.04 -5.80
C LYS A 19 -2.73 12.60 -5.09
N PHE A 20 -2.77 11.49 -4.36
CA PHE A 20 -1.62 10.92 -3.68
C PHE A 20 -0.51 10.60 -4.67
N ARG A 21 -0.77 9.78 -5.70
CA ARG A 21 0.22 9.42 -6.73
C ARG A 21 0.89 10.63 -7.38
N LEU A 22 0.11 11.66 -7.74
CA LEU A 22 0.64 12.86 -8.40
C LEU A 22 1.38 13.79 -7.43
N GLY A 23 0.91 13.87 -6.19
CA GLY A 23 1.42 14.77 -5.15
C GLY A 23 2.74 14.30 -4.53
N THR A 24 2.93 13.00 -4.36
CA THR A 24 4.08 12.45 -3.62
C THR A 24 5.33 12.25 -4.48
N SER A 25 5.21 12.35 -5.81
CA SER A 25 6.32 12.14 -6.78
C SER A 25 7.54 13.05 -6.57
N ARG A 26 7.38 14.16 -5.83
CA ARG A 26 8.43 15.13 -5.51
C ARG A 26 8.60 15.37 -4.01
N ALA A 27 7.98 14.54 -3.18
CA ALA A 27 8.16 14.62 -1.73
C ALA A 27 9.63 14.34 -1.37
N LYS A 28 10.09 14.96 -0.28
CA LYS A 28 11.45 14.72 0.25
C LYS A 28 11.48 13.57 1.24
N ASP A 29 10.37 13.38 1.94
CA ASP A 29 10.18 12.35 2.94
C ASP A 29 9.28 11.24 2.38
N PRO A 30 9.36 10.01 2.91
CA PRO A 30 8.40 8.95 2.61
C PRO A 30 6.98 9.44 2.79
N GLN A 31 6.05 8.96 1.96
CA GLN A 31 4.63 9.27 2.10
C GLN A 31 3.87 7.95 1.98
N ALA A 32 3.03 7.64 2.97
CA ALA A 32 2.24 6.41 2.97
C ALA A 32 0.78 6.65 3.36
N VAL A 33 -0.13 5.82 2.82
CA VAL A 33 -1.55 5.79 3.20
C VAL A 33 -2.02 4.34 3.29
N ILE A 34 -2.75 4.03 4.35
CA ILE A 34 -3.31 2.70 4.61
C ILE A 34 -4.74 2.61 4.07
N TYR A 35 -5.02 1.53 3.33
CA TYR A 35 -6.34 1.18 2.81
C TYR A 35 -6.79 -0.17 3.35
N GLU A 36 -8.09 -0.26 3.59
CA GLU A 36 -8.77 -1.48 4.01
C GLU A 36 -10.00 -1.78 3.13
N ILE A 37 -10.48 -3.01 3.22
CA ILE A 37 -11.75 -3.45 2.61
C ILE A 37 -12.84 -3.42 3.68
N ASP A 38 -13.89 -2.64 3.45
CA ASP A 38 -15.12 -2.77 4.24
C ASP A 38 -15.78 -4.11 3.91
N LYS A 39 -15.86 -5.01 4.90
CA LYS A 39 -16.37 -6.38 4.70
C LYS A 39 -17.86 -6.44 4.35
N LYS A 40 -18.63 -5.37 4.62
CA LYS A 40 -20.07 -5.31 4.34
C LYS A 40 -20.33 -4.80 2.93
N THR A 41 -19.62 -3.76 2.52
CA THR A 41 -19.84 -3.10 1.22
C THR A 41 -18.89 -3.59 0.13
N LEU A 42 -17.81 -4.27 0.51
CA LEU A 42 -16.69 -4.63 -0.37
C LEU A 42 -16.02 -3.40 -1.01
N GLU A 43 -16.19 -2.23 -0.41
CA GLU A 43 -15.50 -1.02 -0.82
C GLU A 43 -14.07 -1.00 -0.27
N ILE A 44 -13.11 -0.66 -1.13
CA ILE A 44 -11.73 -0.37 -0.73
C ILE A 44 -11.64 1.12 -0.40
N ARG A 45 -11.28 1.46 0.83
CA ARG A 45 -11.29 2.84 1.36
C ARG A 45 -10.09 3.11 2.27
N PRO A 46 -9.66 4.37 2.43
CA PRO A 46 -8.64 4.72 3.42
C PRO A 46 -9.15 4.44 4.84
N VAL A 47 -8.25 4.07 5.75
CA VAL A 47 -8.59 3.77 7.16
C VAL A 47 -9.08 5.04 7.87
N ASP A 48 -8.28 6.11 7.81
CA ASP A 48 -8.48 7.39 8.51
C ASP A 48 -8.22 8.61 7.61
N GLY A 49 -7.58 8.41 6.45
CA GLY A 49 -7.21 9.48 5.52
C GLY A 49 -5.90 10.18 5.88
N GLU A 50 -5.16 9.65 6.86
CA GLU A 50 -3.85 10.17 7.26
C GLU A 50 -2.77 9.80 6.24
N VAL A 51 -1.79 10.71 6.10
CA VAL A 51 -0.60 10.50 5.29
C VAL A 51 0.60 10.44 6.23
N TYR A 52 1.21 9.26 6.31
CA TYR A 52 2.37 9.00 7.15
C TYR A 52 3.63 9.49 6.44
N SER A 53 4.43 10.31 7.13
CA SER A 53 5.68 10.87 6.59
C SER A 53 6.93 10.06 6.93
N ASP A 54 6.79 9.04 7.77
CA ASP A 54 7.86 8.16 8.22
C ASP A 54 7.33 6.73 8.38
N VAL A 55 8.26 5.79 8.27
CA VAL A 55 7.95 4.36 8.23
C VAL A 55 7.62 3.81 9.62
N GLN A 56 8.16 4.40 10.67
CA GLN A 56 7.95 3.95 12.05
C GLN A 56 6.51 4.20 12.49
N SER A 57 6.00 5.41 12.28
CA SER A 57 4.59 5.75 12.57
C SER A 57 3.63 4.92 11.74
N LEU A 58 4.00 4.61 10.49
CA LEU A 58 3.22 3.70 9.64
C LEU A 58 3.16 2.27 10.23
N ALA A 59 4.29 1.78 10.77
CA ALA A 59 4.38 0.44 11.35
C ALA A 59 3.48 0.29 12.58
N ASP A 60 3.45 1.32 13.44
CA ASP A 60 2.63 1.36 14.66
C ASP A 60 1.12 1.29 14.37
N GLU A 61 0.68 1.72 13.18
CA GLU A 61 -0.74 1.73 12.77
C GLU A 61 -1.15 0.46 12.00
N LEU A 62 -0.21 -0.43 11.68
CA LEU A 62 -0.54 -1.70 11.05
C LEU A 62 -1.14 -2.69 12.06
N PRO A 63 -2.29 -3.32 11.74
CA PRO A 63 -2.96 -4.20 12.70
C PRO A 63 -2.35 -5.60 12.71
N ASP A 64 -2.10 -6.15 13.90
CA ASP A 64 -1.47 -7.47 14.09
C ASP A 64 -2.20 -8.64 13.42
N HIS A 65 -3.52 -8.51 13.18
CA HIS A 65 -4.41 -9.63 12.80
C HIS A 65 -5.21 -9.39 11.51
N ALA A 66 -4.93 -8.31 10.78
CA ALA A 66 -5.70 -7.96 9.59
C ALA A 66 -4.81 -7.49 8.44
N PRO A 67 -5.07 -7.90 7.19
CA PRO A 67 -4.31 -7.40 6.04
C PRO A 67 -4.62 -5.94 5.77
N ARG A 68 -3.68 -5.27 5.09
CA ARG A 68 -3.81 -3.91 4.60
C ARG A 68 -3.16 -3.76 3.24
N PHE A 69 -3.71 -2.83 2.44
CA PHE A 69 -3.00 -2.29 1.29
C PHE A 69 -2.36 -0.98 1.73
N VAL A 70 -1.05 -0.86 1.64
CA VAL A 70 -0.36 0.40 1.93
C VAL A 70 0.20 0.94 0.64
N LEU A 71 -0.17 2.17 0.27
CA LEU A 71 0.50 2.86 -0.83
C LEU A 71 1.67 3.62 -0.25
N LEU A 72 2.86 3.39 -0.81
CA LEU A 72 4.11 3.99 -0.35
C LEU A 72 4.80 4.70 -1.52
N SER A 73 5.12 5.96 -1.32
CA SER A 73 5.99 6.76 -2.16
C SER A 73 7.25 7.07 -1.37
N TYR A 74 8.39 6.51 -1.78
CA TYR A 74 9.61 6.54 -0.95
C TYR A 74 10.78 7.20 -1.69
N PRO A 75 11.14 8.45 -1.38
CA PRO A 75 12.32 9.09 -1.97
C PRO A 75 13.60 8.39 -1.51
N LEU A 76 14.42 7.90 -2.45
CA LEU A 76 15.70 7.25 -2.15
C LEU A 76 16.74 7.49 -3.23
N THR A 77 18.01 7.30 -2.86
CA THR A 77 19.12 7.25 -3.80
C THR A 77 19.44 5.80 -4.13
N LEU A 78 19.32 5.43 -5.40
CA LEU A 78 19.68 4.10 -5.87
C LEU A 78 21.20 3.89 -5.78
N ASN A 79 21.66 2.64 -5.82
CA ASN A 79 23.09 2.29 -5.77
C ASN A 79 23.91 2.94 -6.91
N SER A 80 23.25 3.38 -7.99
CA SER A 80 23.85 4.14 -9.10
C SER A 80 24.07 5.63 -8.81
N GLY A 81 23.62 6.14 -7.66
CA GLY A 81 23.58 7.58 -7.34
C GLY A 81 22.38 8.32 -7.91
N ARG A 82 21.49 7.64 -8.65
CA ARG A 82 20.27 8.24 -9.20
C ARG A 82 19.22 8.42 -8.11
N LEU A 83 18.66 9.63 -8.01
CA LEU A 83 17.46 9.88 -7.22
C LEU A 83 16.24 9.21 -7.87
N SER A 84 15.50 8.48 -7.06
CA SER A 84 14.27 7.81 -7.45
C SER A 84 13.22 8.02 -6.36
N VAL A 85 11.94 7.99 -6.76
CA VAL A 85 10.81 7.98 -5.82
C VAL A 85 9.90 6.83 -6.23
N PRO A 86 10.26 5.57 -5.89
CA PRO A 86 9.39 4.43 -6.17
C PRO A 86 8.02 4.64 -5.55
N TYR A 87 6.99 4.36 -6.36
CA TYR A 87 5.61 4.36 -5.94
C TYR A 87 5.08 2.93 -6.00
N VAL A 88 4.91 2.34 -4.82
CA VAL A 88 4.66 0.91 -4.62
C VAL A 88 3.42 0.67 -3.77
N MET A 89 2.87 -0.54 -3.86
CA MET A 89 1.89 -1.03 -2.89
C MET A 89 2.56 -2.08 -2.01
N LEU A 90 2.55 -1.86 -0.70
CA LEU A 90 2.85 -2.91 0.27
C LEU A 90 1.57 -3.71 0.50
N TYR A 91 1.64 -4.99 0.19
CA TYR A 91 0.58 -5.96 0.48
C TYR A 91 0.87 -6.58 1.84
N TYR A 92 0.41 -5.91 2.89
CA TYR A 92 0.61 -6.34 4.27
C TYR A 92 -0.35 -7.47 4.62
N LEU A 93 0.21 -8.63 4.97
CA LEU A 93 -0.52 -9.87 5.19
C LEU A 93 -0.01 -10.57 6.47
N PRO A 94 -0.43 -10.11 7.66
CA PRO A 94 0.10 -10.65 8.90
C PRO A 94 -0.14 -12.14 9.01
N ILE A 95 0.86 -12.88 9.51
CA ILE A 95 0.83 -14.35 9.58
C ILE A 95 -0.42 -14.83 10.34
N THR A 96 -0.78 -14.10 11.39
CA THR A 96 -1.92 -14.40 12.28
C THR A 96 -3.30 -14.14 11.65
N CYS A 97 -3.37 -13.48 10.48
CA CYS A 97 -4.63 -13.22 9.81
C CYS A 97 -5.33 -14.53 9.38
N ASN A 98 -6.63 -14.59 9.63
CA ASN A 98 -7.45 -15.73 9.21
C ASN A 98 -7.55 -15.87 7.68
N SER A 99 -7.83 -17.08 7.20
CA SER A 99 -7.81 -17.42 5.78
C SER A 99 -8.90 -16.71 4.96
N GLU A 100 -10.08 -16.48 5.54
CA GLU A 100 -11.19 -15.80 4.85
C GLU A 100 -10.82 -14.36 4.47
N VAL A 101 -10.22 -13.63 5.41
CA VAL A 101 -9.79 -12.25 5.16
C VAL A 101 -8.57 -12.23 4.22
N LYS A 102 -7.66 -13.20 4.30
CA LYS A 102 -6.56 -13.34 3.32
C LYS A 102 -7.10 -13.51 1.90
N MET A 103 -8.12 -14.34 1.71
CA MET A 103 -8.75 -14.55 0.40
C MET A 103 -9.46 -13.27 -0.10
N LEU A 104 -10.16 -12.56 0.79
CA LEU A 104 -10.82 -11.29 0.46
C LEU A 104 -9.80 -10.27 -0.11
N TYR A 105 -8.68 -10.09 0.57
CA TYR A 105 -7.62 -9.18 0.13
C TYR A 105 -6.92 -9.67 -1.14
N ALA A 106 -6.71 -10.97 -1.30
CA ALA A 106 -6.14 -11.53 -2.52
C ALA A 106 -7.02 -11.26 -3.76
N GLY A 107 -8.35 -11.35 -3.62
CA GLY A 107 -9.30 -11.06 -4.69
C GLY A 107 -9.32 -9.58 -5.10
N ALA A 108 -9.05 -8.67 -4.16
CA ALA A 108 -9.01 -7.23 -4.38
C ALA A 108 -7.65 -6.72 -4.86
N LYS A 109 -6.56 -7.50 -4.68
CA LYS A 109 -5.17 -7.08 -4.92
C LYS A 109 -4.95 -6.46 -6.30
N GLU A 110 -5.42 -7.14 -7.35
CA GLU A 110 -5.26 -6.67 -8.73
C GLU A 110 -6.08 -5.41 -9.01
N LEU A 111 -7.28 -5.29 -8.43
CA LEU A 111 -8.10 -4.09 -8.61
C LEU A 111 -7.42 -2.88 -7.94
N MET A 112 -6.91 -3.05 -6.72
CA MET A 112 -6.17 -2.01 -6.01
C MET A 112 -4.91 -1.60 -6.78
N ARG A 113 -4.12 -2.56 -7.28
CA ARG A 113 -2.93 -2.30 -8.13
C ARG A 113 -3.27 -1.43 -9.34
N ASN A 114 -4.29 -1.83 -10.11
CA ASN A 114 -4.67 -1.13 -11.33
C ASN A 114 -5.25 0.25 -11.06
N THR A 115 -6.04 0.41 -9.98
CA THR A 115 -6.70 1.69 -9.66
C THR A 115 -5.74 2.70 -9.04
N SER A 116 -4.80 2.23 -8.21
CA SER A 116 -3.77 3.08 -7.61
C SER A 116 -2.62 3.41 -8.57
N GLU A 117 -2.46 2.62 -9.65
CA GLU A 117 -1.40 2.75 -10.66
C GLU A 117 0.02 2.64 -10.06
N VAL A 118 0.19 1.78 -9.06
CA VAL A 118 1.50 1.46 -8.49
C VAL A 118 2.40 0.73 -9.49
N GLY A 119 3.69 1.04 -9.47
CA GLY A 119 4.67 0.40 -10.35
C GLY A 119 5.04 -1.01 -9.91
N ARG A 120 4.93 -1.31 -8.60
CA ARG A 120 5.35 -2.57 -8.00
C ARG A 120 4.49 -2.91 -6.78
N ILE A 121 4.31 -4.21 -6.53
CA ILE A 121 3.77 -4.75 -5.28
C ILE A 121 4.92 -5.37 -4.50
N ILE A 122 4.98 -5.11 -3.20
CA ILE A 122 5.89 -5.75 -2.25
C ILE A 122 5.02 -6.44 -1.21
N GLU A 123 5.19 -7.74 -1.03
CA GLU A 123 4.46 -8.48 0.01
C GLU A 123 5.29 -8.42 1.31
N ILE A 124 4.63 -8.10 2.42
CA ILE A 124 5.22 -8.06 3.77
C ILE A 124 4.25 -8.75 4.73
N ASP A 125 4.76 -9.54 5.68
CA ASP A 125 3.94 -10.29 6.63
C ASP A 125 4.13 -9.88 8.09
N SER A 126 5.01 -8.90 8.32
CA SER A 126 5.28 -8.28 9.61
C SER A 126 5.38 -6.75 9.45
N ALA A 127 5.20 -6.01 10.54
CA ALA A 127 5.49 -4.58 10.56
C ALA A 127 7.01 -4.32 10.57
N GLU A 128 7.81 -5.26 11.10
CA GLU A 128 9.28 -5.20 11.13
C GLU A 128 9.88 -5.18 9.73
N ASP A 129 9.25 -5.84 8.75
CA ASP A 129 9.63 -5.81 7.33
C ASP A 129 9.69 -4.40 6.73
N LEU A 130 9.02 -3.43 7.36
CA LEU A 130 9.07 -2.04 6.95
C LEU A 130 10.45 -1.41 7.22
N GLU A 131 11.20 -1.89 8.21
CA GLU A 131 12.56 -1.40 8.49
C GLU A 131 13.52 -1.70 7.32
N GLU A 132 13.30 -2.84 6.65
CA GLU A 132 14.07 -3.29 5.49
C GLU A 132 13.49 -2.79 4.15
N ILE A 133 12.45 -1.94 4.17
CA ILE A 133 11.74 -1.56 2.94
C ILE A 133 12.65 -0.84 1.95
N GLU A 134 13.59 -0.03 2.45
CA GLU A 134 14.53 0.70 1.60
C GLU A 134 15.44 -0.25 0.82
N GLU A 135 15.88 -1.35 1.42
CA GLU A 135 16.69 -2.38 0.75
C GLU A 135 15.85 -3.09 -0.32
N LYS A 136 14.64 -3.53 0.03
CA LYS A 136 13.69 -4.15 -0.92
C LYS A 136 13.39 -3.24 -2.12
N LEU A 137 13.37 -1.93 -1.92
CA LEU A 137 13.17 -0.92 -2.97
C LEU A 137 14.42 -0.70 -3.85
N LYS A 138 15.63 -0.93 -3.32
CA LYS A 138 16.90 -0.84 -4.07
C LYS A 138 17.25 -2.12 -4.84
N GLU A 139 16.80 -3.28 -4.37
CA GLU A 139 17.24 -4.60 -4.87
C GLU A 139 16.72 -5.03 -6.26
N GLN A 140 15.83 -4.27 -6.92
CA GLN A 140 15.36 -4.60 -8.27
C GLN A 140 15.21 -3.37 -9.17
N PRO A 141 15.49 -3.53 -10.48
CA PRO A 141 16.44 -2.68 -11.22
C PRO A 141 15.91 -1.31 -11.66
#